data_AF-A0A976H0L3-F1
#
_entry.id   AF-A0A976H0L3-F1
#
_cell.length_a   1.000
_cell.length_b   1.000
_cell.length_c   1.000
_cell.angle_alpha   90.00
_cell.angle_beta   90.00
_cell.angle_gamma   90.00
#
_symmetry.space_group_name_H-M   'P 1'
#
loop_
_entity.id
_entity.type
_entity.pdbx_description
1 polymer ?
#
loop_
_entity_poly.entity_id
_entity_poly.type
_entity_poly.pdbx_seq_one_letter_code
_entity_poly.pdbx_strand_id
1 'polypeptide(L)'
;MKLNHSTGAIAFLLVTPLVTGLTVGIAPSNAATIAGSAAEASIDAFSHRPTDTSTSTNTNTLAIANKGVVISEANAEAVFISNCHELLAANLSKSQVTGSGSNYVGLAESQATVIGDFDIDAQETFSFNFQTVLNLLTSVENSQSERARASGSIFFGLINTVTNILLDSFELVSFLDSSGGSYFNFSASNSFHPTAINFKFMAAGSTAESLLYTSGVYSRTFDSATNLRLVEVKNNIAEAEAEPQAVPEPSTVLGTLTFLGLLFKSRKPKHKLSEIPSKV
;
A
#
# COMPACT_ATOMS: atom_id res chain seq x y z
N MET A 1 11.63 -14.28 54.55
CA MET A 1 10.43 -13.78 53.85
C MET A 1 10.39 -14.47 52.50
N LYS A 2 9.55 -15.51 52.37
CA LYS A 2 9.36 -16.27 51.14
C LYS A 2 8.29 -15.55 50.30
N LEU A 3 8.63 -15.18 49.08
CA LEU A 3 7.65 -14.73 48.09
C LEU A 3 7.55 -15.82 47.03
N ASN A 4 6.53 -16.65 47.17
CA ASN A 4 5.94 -17.42 46.09
C ASN A 4 4.94 -16.48 45.41
N HIS A 5 5.14 -16.19 44.12
CA HIS A 5 4.08 -15.80 43.18
C HIS A 5 4.45 -16.45 41.85
N SER A 6 3.83 -17.58 41.54
CA SER A 6 2.56 -17.64 40.79
C SER A 6 2.81 -17.40 39.31
N THR A 7 2.98 -18.53 38.59
CA THR A 7 2.58 -18.74 37.20
C THR A 7 2.09 -17.49 36.49
N GLY A 8 3.01 -16.83 35.76
CA GLY A 8 2.65 -15.89 34.73
C GLY A 8 1.88 -16.64 33.66
N ALA A 9 0.55 -16.48 33.65
CA ALA A 9 -0.26 -16.87 32.53
C ALA A 9 0.26 -16.11 31.31
N ILE A 10 0.87 -16.84 30.37
CA ILE A 10 1.12 -16.37 29.01
C ILE A 10 -0.28 -16.28 28.38
N ALA A 11 -0.93 -15.14 28.58
CA ALA A 11 -2.12 -14.74 27.85
C ALA A 11 -1.65 -13.76 26.78
N PHE A 12 -1.26 -14.26 25.61
CA PHE A 12 -1.10 -13.43 24.43
C PHE A 12 -1.46 -14.24 23.17
N LEU A 13 -2.50 -13.73 22.49
CA LEU A 13 -2.95 -13.99 21.11
C LEU A 13 -3.53 -15.38 20.80
N LEU A 14 -4.81 -15.56 21.14
CA LEU A 14 -5.71 -16.24 20.22
C LEU A 14 -5.78 -15.37 18.96
N VAL A 15 -4.97 -15.70 17.95
CA VAL A 15 -4.94 -15.03 16.65
C VAL A 15 -6.20 -15.44 15.89
N THR A 16 -7.36 -14.92 16.29
CA THR A 16 -8.33 -14.59 15.24
C THR A 16 -7.64 -13.55 14.38
N PRO A 17 -7.57 -13.69 13.04
CA PRO A 17 -7.15 -12.59 12.19
C PRO A 17 -8.13 -11.46 12.47
N LEU A 18 -7.73 -10.54 13.35
CA LEU A 18 -8.43 -9.30 13.55
C LEU A 18 -8.20 -8.62 12.23
N VAL A 19 -9.22 -8.57 11.37
CA VAL A 19 -9.18 -7.79 10.13
C VAL A 19 -8.91 -6.36 10.57
N THR A 20 -7.63 -6.01 10.72
CA THR A 20 -7.21 -4.67 11.08
C THR A 20 -7.22 -3.91 9.77
N GLY A 21 -8.44 -3.58 9.34
CA GLY A 21 -8.63 -2.59 8.27
C GLY A 21 -7.78 -1.36 8.59
N LEU A 22 -7.32 -0.67 7.55
CA LEU A 22 -6.56 0.56 7.67
C LEU A 22 -7.30 1.52 8.61
N THR A 23 -6.88 1.60 9.87
CA THR A 23 -7.44 2.52 10.85
C THR A 23 -6.92 3.91 10.54
N VAL A 24 -7.62 4.63 9.67
CA VAL A 24 -7.32 6.04 9.44
C VAL A 24 -7.85 6.83 10.63
N GLY A 25 -6.96 7.22 11.53
CA GLY A 25 -7.25 8.24 12.53
C GLY A 25 -7.33 9.62 11.88
N ILE A 26 -8.40 9.90 11.13
CA ILE A 26 -8.63 11.22 10.55
C ILE A 26 -9.15 12.14 11.65
N ALA A 27 -8.30 13.05 12.13
CA ALA A 27 -8.79 14.23 12.82
C ALA A 27 -9.61 15.06 11.80
N PRO A 28 -10.83 15.50 12.14
CA PRO A 28 -11.66 16.27 11.24
C PRO A 28 -11.12 17.71 11.14
N SER A 29 -10.07 17.93 10.36
CA SER A 29 -9.72 19.26 9.85
C SER A 29 -8.79 19.20 8.63
N ASN A 30 -9.37 19.43 7.45
CA ASN A 30 -8.76 19.87 6.17
C ASN A 30 -7.82 18.89 5.42
N ALA A 31 -8.12 18.66 4.13
CA ALA A 31 -7.18 18.28 3.06
C ALA A 31 -6.06 17.31 3.44
N ALA A 32 -6.43 16.05 3.64
CA ALA A 32 -5.48 14.98 3.84
C ALA A 32 -5.37 14.13 2.56
N THR A 33 -4.17 14.05 1.99
CA THR A 33 -3.81 12.99 1.06
C THR A 33 -3.47 11.74 1.85
N ILE A 34 -4.06 10.61 1.49
CA ILE A 34 -3.90 9.33 2.18
C ILE A 34 -3.51 8.28 1.16
N ALA A 35 -2.47 7.51 1.47
CA ALA A 35 -2.16 6.25 0.83
C ALA A 35 -2.00 5.16 1.90
N GLY A 36 -2.55 3.98 1.66
CA GLY A 36 -2.48 2.87 2.61
C GLY A 36 -2.49 1.54 1.90
N SER A 37 -1.64 0.63 2.35
CA SER A 37 -1.54 -0.74 1.86
C SER A 37 -1.29 -1.66 3.04
N ALA A 38 -2.18 -2.62 3.29
CA ALA A 38 -2.06 -3.60 4.36
C ALA A 38 -2.32 -5.00 3.83
N ALA A 39 -1.49 -5.95 4.22
CA ALA A 39 -1.68 -7.36 3.91
C ALA A 39 -1.49 -8.22 5.16
N GLU A 40 -2.32 -9.25 5.27
CA GLU A 40 -2.29 -10.25 6.33
C GLU A 40 -2.34 -11.64 5.69
N ALA A 41 -1.59 -12.58 6.25
CA ALA A 41 -1.71 -14.00 5.90
C ALA A 41 -1.69 -14.86 7.18
N SER A 42 -2.50 -15.92 7.16
CA SER A 42 -2.51 -16.96 8.19
C SER A 42 -2.48 -18.33 7.53
N ILE A 43 -1.69 -19.23 8.08
CA ILE A 43 -1.48 -20.59 7.60
C ILE A 43 -1.59 -21.52 8.81
N ASP A 44 -2.52 -22.47 8.74
CA ASP A 44 -2.78 -23.41 9.82
C ASP A 44 -3.04 -24.83 9.28
N ALA A 45 -3.35 -25.75 10.19
CA ALA A 45 -3.71 -27.13 9.87
C ALA A 45 -2.70 -27.84 8.95
N PHE A 46 -1.40 -27.56 9.16
CA PHE A 46 -0.34 -28.25 8.45
C PHE A 46 -0.42 -29.76 8.69
N SER A 47 -0.32 -30.55 7.62
CA SER A 47 -0.30 -32.02 7.74
C SER A 47 1.01 -32.55 8.33
N HIS A 48 2.08 -31.77 8.25
CA HIS A 48 3.41 -32.12 8.74
C HIS A 48 3.96 -31.03 9.65
N ARG A 49 4.79 -31.40 10.61
CA ARG A 49 5.53 -30.43 11.43
C ARG A 49 6.77 -29.96 10.67
N PRO A 50 7.09 -28.67 10.71
CA PRO A 50 8.30 -28.17 10.11
C PRO A 50 9.52 -28.68 10.88
N THR A 51 10.60 -28.98 10.17
CA THR A 51 11.92 -29.31 10.72
C THR A 51 12.69 -28.06 11.12
N ASP A 52 12.45 -26.94 10.43
CA ASP A 52 12.97 -25.63 10.77
C ASP A 52 11.96 -24.52 10.43
N THR A 53 12.02 -23.41 11.15
CA THR A 53 11.15 -22.24 10.91
C THR A 53 11.94 -20.94 10.99
N SER A 54 11.57 -19.99 10.15
CA SER A 54 12.18 -18.66 10.15
C SER A 54 11.14 -17.59 9.84
N THR A 55 11.34 -16.40 10.38
CA THR A 55 10.55 -15.22 10.05
C THR A 55 11.47 -14.05 9.73
N SER A 56 10.98 -13.11 8.92
CA SER A 56 11.72 -11.88 8.59
C SER A 56 10.74 -10.75 8.39
N THR A 57 11.09 -9.57 8.91
CA THR A 57 10.32 -8.34 8.73
C THR A 57 11.25 -7.22 8.31
N ASN A 58 10.77 -6.34 7.44
CA ASN A 58 11.50 -5.16 7.01
C ASN A 58 10.52 -4.01 6.83
N THR A 59 10.93 -2.82 7.25
CA THR A 59 10.14 -1.59 7.14
C THR A 59 11.06 -0.45 6.75
N ASN A 60 10.62 0.38 5.81
CA ASN A 60 11.32 1.58 5.37
C ASN A 60 10.33 2.74 5.25
N THR A 61 10.77 3.93 5.65
CA THR A 61 9.93 5.13 5.60
C THR A 61 10.74 6.34 5.18
N LEU A 62 10.15 7.21 4.38
CA LEU A 62 10.69 8.53 4.02
C LEU A 62 9.61 9.58 4.23
N ALA A 63 9.94 10.66 4.93
CA ALA A 63 9.08 11.80 5.13
C ALA A 63 9.87 13.08 4.86
N ILE A 64 9.51 13.80 3.80
CA ILE A 64 10.09 15.10 3.44
C ILE A 64 8.95 16.11 3.38
N ALA A 65 9.02 17.18 4.17
CA ALA A 65 8.04 18.26 4.12
C ALA A 65 8.73 19.62 4.19
N ASN A 66 8.50 20.45 3.17
CA ASN A 66 9.01 21.81 3.11
C ASN A 66 7.91 22.84 3.42
N LYS A 67 6.69 22.62 2.93
CA LYS A 67 5.53 23.52 3.09
C LYS A 67 4.21 22.77 3.36
N GLY A 68 4.28 21.77 4.23
CA GLY A 68 3.17 20.90 4.58
C GLY A 68 3.54 19.99 5.75
N VAL A 69 2.75 18.95 5.96
CA VAL A 69 2.98 17.89 6.94
C VAL A 69 2.86 16.57 6.21
N VAL A 70 3.76 15.64 6.48
CA VAL A 70 3.66 14.25 6.00
C VAL A 70 4.08 13.30 7.11
N ILE A 71 3.31 12.23 7.26
CA ILE A 71 3.54 11.14 8.20
C ILE A 71 3.61 9.86 7.37
N SER A 72 4.70 9.13 7.51
CA SER A 72 4.91 7.83 6.85
C SER A 72 5.12 6.77 7.93
N GLU A 73 4.28 5.75 7.91
CA GLU A 73 4.25 4.66 8.90
C GLU A 73 4.36 3.32 8.18
N ALA A 74 5.29 2.49 8.63
CA ALA A 74 5.42 1.11 8.17
C ALA A 74 5.45 0.18 9.39
N ASN A 75 4.66 -0.88 9.37
CA ASN A 75 4.63 -1.94 10.38
C ASN A 75 4.75 -3.30 9.70
N ALA A 76 5.50 -4.21 10.28
CA ALA A 76 5.61 -5.59 9.83
C ALA A 76 5.77 -6.53 11.03
N GLU A 77 4.94 -7.56 11.08
CA GLU A 77 4.91 -8.54 12.16
C GLU A 77 4.92 -9.94 11.53
N ALA A 78 5.66 -10.88 12.10
CA ALA A 78 5.69 -12.26 11.62
C ALA A 78 5.95 -13.25 12.74
N VAL A 79 5.18 -14.33 12.75
CA VAL A 79 5.30 -15.42 13.73
C VAL A 79 5.14 -16.77 13.05
N PHE A 80 5.95 -17.74 13.48
CA PHE A 80 5.76 -19.15 13.18
C PHE A 80 5.81 -19.92 14.49
N ILE A 81 4.66 -20.45 14.92
CA ILE A 81 4.52 -21.27 16.12
C ILE A 81 4.57 -22.73 15.69
N SER A 82 5.58 -23.47 16.17
CA SER A 82 5.69 -24.92 16.00
C SER A 82 6.01 -25.55 17.36
N ASN A 83 4.96 -25.88 18.13
CA ASN A 83 5.09 -26.54 19.42
C ASN A 83 4.08 -27.70 19.54
N CYS A 84 4.12 -28.48 20.62
CA CYS A 84 3.29 -29.68 20.77
C CYS A 84 1.76 -29.43 20.75
N HIS A 85 1.31 -28.20 20.98
CA HIS A 85 -0.11 -27.83 21.03
C HIS A 85 -0.58 -27.07 19.78
N GLU A 86 0.31 -26.32 19.12
CA GLU A 86 -0.06 -25.38 18.07
C GLU A 86 0.94 -25.42 16.92
N LEU A 87 0.39 -25.33 15.70
CA LEU A 87 1.14 -25.24 14.47
C LEU A 87 0.48 -24.21 13.55
N LEU A 88 1.02 -23.00 13.58
CA LEU A 88 0.45 -21.79 12.98
C LEU A 88 1.58 -20.91 12.44
N ALA A 89 1.40 -20.37 11.24
CA ALA A 89 2.22 -19.26 10.75
C ALA A 89 1.32 -18.09 10.41
N ALA A 90 1.67 -16.89 10.86
CA ALA A 90 0.89 -15.70 10.59
C ALA A 90 1.79 -14.48 10.50
N ASN A 91 1.41 -13.51 9.68
CA ASN A 91 2.15 -12.26 9.55
C ASN A 91 1.31 -11.15 8.94
N LEU A 92 1.75 -9.92 9.19
CA LEU A 92 1.12 -8.68 8.79
C LEU A 92 2.19 -7.74 8.22
N SER A 93 1.83 -7.01 7.19
CA SER A 93 2.64 -5.97 6.57
C SER A 93 1.73 -4.79 6.25
N LYS A 94 2.04 -3.61 6.79
CA LYS A 94 1.22 -2.40 6.67
C LYS A 94 2.09 -1.20 6.38
N SER A 95 1.74 -0.47 5.32
CA SER A 95 2.35 0.80 4.93
C SER A 95 1.26 1.85 4.81
N GLN A 96 1.48 3.03 5.41
CA GLN A 96 0.54 4.12 5.40
C GLN A 96 1.27 5.45 5.28
N VAL A 97 0.75 6.35 4.46
CA VAL A 97 1.20 7.73 4.35
C VAL A 97 0.00 8.65 4.47
N THR A 98 0.13 9.69 5.27
CA THR A 98 -0.86 10.77 5.37
C THR A 98 -0.14 12.10 5.25
N GLY A 99 -0.60 12.94 4.32
CA GLY A 99 -0.02 14.25 4.03
C GLY A 99 -1.07 15.34 4.02
N SER A 100 -0.67 16.57 4.34
CA SER A 100 -1.52 17.76 4.26
C SER A 100 -0.69 19.00 3.92
N GLY A 101 -1.27 19.95 3.20
CA GLY A 101 -0.58 21.14 2.71
C GLY A 101 0.08 20.89 1.35
N SER A 102 1.27 21.46 1.14
CA SER A 102 1.96 21.43 -0.17
C SER A 102 3.44 21.07 -0.02
N ASN A 103 4.11 20.71 -1.11
CA ASN A 103 5.55 20.46 -1.12
C ASN A 103 5.99 19.48 -0.02
N TYR A 104 5.43 18.28 -0.09
CA TYR A 104 5.83 17.14 0.71
C TYR A 104 5.90 15.87 -0.15
N VAL A 105 6.68 14.90 0.31
CA VAL A 105 6.78 13.55 -0.22
C VAL A 105 6.85 12.59 0.95
N GLY A 106 6.02 11.56 0.91
CA GLY A 106 5.99 10.47 1.88
C GLY A 106 6.01 9.12 1.18
N LEU A 107 6.80 8.20 1.72
CA LEU A 107 6.89 6.81 1.30
C LEU A 107 6.90 5.93 2.55
N ALA A 108 6.12 4.87 2.53
CA ALA A 108 6.18 3.80 3.51
C ALA A 108 6.20 2.46 2.78
N GLU A 109 7.14 1.60 3.17
CA GLU A 109 7.34 0.26 2.62
C GLU A 109 7.43 -0.72 3.78
N SER A 110 6.75 -1.86 3.65
CA SER A 110 6.80 -2.94 4.62
C SER A 110 6.82 -4.30 3.91
N GLN A 111 7.51 -5.24 4.53
CA GLN A 111 7.60 -6.63 4.09
C GLN A 111 7.54 -7.53 5.32
N ALA A 112 6.79 -8.62 5.21
CA ALA A 112 6.75 -9.67 6.22
C ALA A 112 6.78 -11.05 5.58
N THR A 113 7.63 -11.92 6.13
CA THR A 113 7.92 -13.25 5.60
C THR A 113 7.85 -14.30 6.70
N VAL A 114 7.24 -15.44 6.38
CA VAL A 114 7.32 -16.67 7.18
C VAL A 114 7.84 -17.81 6.30
N ILE A 115 8.70 -18.64 6.88
CA ILE A 115 9.35 -19.77 6.22
C ILE A 115 9.22 -21.00 7.10
N GLY A 116 8.83 -22.13 6.52
CA GLY A 116 8.87 -23.43 7.17
C GLY A 116 9.47 -24.47 6.23
N ASP A 117 10.40 -25.26 6.77
CA ASP A 117 11.00 -26.39 6.06
C ASP A 117 10.36 -27.69 6.52
N PHE A 118 10.09 -28.62 5.61
CA PHE A 118 9.36 -29.85 5.88
C PHE A 118 10.00 -31.04 5.17
N ASP A 119 10.01 -32.19 5.83
CA ASP A 119 10.39 -33.46 5.23
C ASP A 119 9.12 -34.27 5.00
N ILE A 120 8.87 -34.66 3.75
CA ILE A 120 7.70 -35.42 3.33
C ILE A 120 8.16 -36.78 2.84
N ASP A 121 7.63 -37.86 3.40
CA ASP A 121 7.96 -39.20 2.91
C ASP A 121 7.26 -39.50 1.58
N ALA A 122 7.75 -40.52 0.88
CA ALA A 122 7.14 -40.94 -0.37
C ALA A 122 5.67 -41.36 -0.15
N GLN A 123 4.80 -40.97 -1.08
CA GLN A 123 3.36 -41.21 -1.07
C GLN A 123 2.58 -40.47 0.02
N GLU A 124 3.21 -39.53 0.72
CA GLU A 124 2.52 -38.65 1.67
C GLU A 124 2.01 -37.36 1.02
N THR A 125 1.00 -36.77 1.65
CA THR A 125 0.36 -35.52 1.20
C THR A 125 0.74 -34.37 2.12
N PHE A 126 1.44 -33.37 1.57
CA PHE A 126 1.65 -32.10 2.23
C PHE A 126 0.44 -31.19 1.99
N SER A 127 -0.13 -30.64 3.06
CA SER A 127 -1.29 -29.76 3.00
C SER A 127 -1.31 -28.77 4.15
N PHE A 128 -1.96 -27.63 3.93
CA PHE A 128 -2.25 -26.61 4.94
C PHE A 128 -3.47 -25.80 4.50
N ASN A 129 -4.15 -25.16 5.45
CA ASN A 129 -5.13 -24.13 5.12
C ASN A 129 -4.42 -22.78 5.03
N PHE A 130 -4.95 -21.89 4.21
CA PHE A 130 -4.48 -20.51 4.13
C PHE A 130 -5.65 -19.53 4.13
N GLN A 131 -5.40 -18.35 4.69
CA GLN A 131 -6.26 -17.18 4.62
C GLN A 131 -5.40 -15.95 4.35
N THR A 132 -5.90 -15.06 3.50
CA THR A 132 -5.18 -13.82 3.15
C THR A 132 -6.13 -12.65 3.08
N VAL A 133 -5.65 -11.48 3.49
CA VAL A 133 -6.30 -10.19 3.27
C VAL A 133 -5.30 -9.24 2.63
N LEU A 134 -5.70 -8.52 1.58
CA LEU A 134 -4.97 -7.40 1.01
C LEU A 134 -5.92 -6.21 0.88
N ASN A 135 -5.62 -5.13 1.60
CA ASN A 135 -6.43 -3.89 1.63
C ASN A 135 -5.59 -2.70 1.17
N LEU A 136 -6.07 -1.98 0.15
CA LEU A 136 -5.47 -0.76 -0.36
C LEU A 136 -6.45 0.42 -0.23
N LEU A 137 -5.92 1.60 0.06
CA LEU A 137 -6.65 2.86 0.12
C LEU A 137 -5.82 3.98 -0.51
N THR A 138 -6.44 4.79 -1.34
CA THR A 138 -5.90 6.08 -1.78
C THR A 138 -6.98 7.14 -1.68
N SER A 139 -6.65 8.34 -1.22
CA SER A 139 -7.54 9.49 -1.17
C SER A 139 -6.74 10.78 -1.37
N VAL A 140 -7.20 11.67 -2.23
CA VAL A 140 -6.67 13.03 -2.38
C VAL A 140 -7.84 14.01 -2.41
N GLU A 141 -7.60 15.26 -2.02
CA GLU A 141 -8.60 16.33 -2.13
C GLU A 141 -8.49 17.03 -3.50
N ASN A 142 -7.26 17.31 -3.95
CA ASN A 142 -7.00 17.97 -5.22
C ASN A 142 -6.12 17.12 -6.14
N SER A 143 -6.75 16.39 -7.05
CA SER A 143 -6.08 15.54 -8.05
C SER A 143 -5.16 16.27 -9.03
N GLN A 144 -5.16 17.61 -9.05
CA GLN A 144 -4.24 18.40 -9.88
C GLN A 144 -2.90 18.68 -9.19
N SER A 145 -2.85 18.65 -7.85
CA SER A 145 -1.65 18.99 -7.07
C SER A 145 -1.22 17.90 -6.09
N GLU A 146 -2.06 16.91 -5.86
CA GLU A 146 -1.83 15.82 -4.91
C GLU A 146 -1.89 14.47 -5.61
N ARG A 147 -1.07 13.54 -5.16
CA ARG A 147 -1.08 12.15 -5.62
C ARG A 147 -0.90 11.20 -4.46
N ALA A 148 -1.68 10.12 -4.49
CA ALA A 148 -1.57 8.99 -3.59
C ALA A 148 -1.48 7.70 -4.40
N ARG A 149 -0.54 6.82 -4.06
CA ARG A 149 -0.44 5.47 -4.63
C ARG A 149 -0.33 4.44 -3.51
N ALA A 150 -0.98 3.31 -3.70
CA ALA A 150 -0.86 2.18 -2.80
C ALA A 150 -0.69 0.91 -3.63
N SER A 151 0.24 0.05 -3.23
CA SER A 151 0.44 -1.25 -3.88
C SER A 151 0.71 -2.32 -2.84
N GLY A 152 0.32 -3.55 -3.12
CA GLY A 152 0.67 -4.66 -2.25
C GLY A 152 0.60 -6.00 -2.95
N SER A 153 1.34 -6.96 -2.40
CA SER A 153 1.34 -8.33 -2.86
C SER A 153 1.41 -9.33 -1.72
N ILE A 154 0.87 -10.52 -1.99
CA ILE A 154 0.96 -11.71 -1.13
C ILE A 154 1.42 -12.84 -2.04
N PHE A 155 2.50 -13.51 -1.67
CA PHE A 155 3.04 -14.64 -2.41
C PHE A 155 3.25 -15.84 -1.49
N PHE A 156 2.85 -17.01 -1.94
CA PHE A 156 3.28 -18.29 -1.38
C PHE A 156 4.07 -19.03 -2.45
N GLY A 157 5.19 -19.62 -2.06
CA GLY A 157 5.98 -20.51 -2.88
C GLY A 157 6.32 -21.78 -2.14
N LEU A 158 6.13 -22.92 -2.79
CA LEU A 158 6.61 -24.21 -2.30
C LEU A 158 7.81 -24.64 -3.13
N ILE A 159 8.95 -24.81 -2.48
CA ILE A 159 10.24 -25.05 -3.14
C ILE A 159 10.77 -26.40 -2.69
N ASN A 160 11.25 -27.22 -3.61
CA ASN A 160 12.05 -28.38 -3.26
C ASN A 160 13.46 -27.91 -2.89
N THR A 161 13.92 -28.12 -1.65
CA THR A 161 15.19 -27.58 -1.16
C THR A 161 16.43 -28.33 -1.67
N VAL A 162 16.25 -29.55 -2.17
CA VAL A 162 17.34 -30.34 -2.76
C VAL A 162 17.59 -29.90 -4.21
N THR A 163 16.52 -29.72 -5.00
CA THR A 163 16.61 -29.36 -6.42
C THR A 163 16.53 -27.85 -6.68
N ASN A 164 16.11 -27.05 -5.69
CA ASN A 164 15.81 -25.62 -5.80
C ASN A 164 14.76 -25.27 -6.87
N ILE A 165 13.81 -26.17 -7.10
CA ILE A 165 12.71 -25.96 -8.06
C ILE A 165 11.49 -25.43 -7.31
N LEU A 166 10.89 -24.34 -7.82
CA LEU A 166 9.56 -23.89 -7.42
C LEU A 166 8.52 -24.87 -7.95
N LEU A 167 7.85 -25.54 -7.02
CA LEU A 167 6.88 -26.60 -7.30
C LEU A 167 5.49 -26.04 -7.52
N ASP A 168 5.07 -25.14 -6.65
CA ASP A 168 3.75 -24.51 -6.66
C ASP A 168 3.84 -23.08 -6.15
N SER A 169 2.94 -22.22 -6.62
CA SER A 169 2.85 -20.84 -6.17
C SER A 169 1.41 -20.35 -6.07
N PHE A 170 1.20 -19.35 -5.22
CA PHE A 170 0.00 -18.55 -5.12
C PHE A 170 0.42 -17.09 -5.05
N GLU A 171 -0.24 -16.22 -5.80
CA GLU A 171 0.09 -14.80 -5.86
C GLU A 171 -1.18 -13.94 -5.93
N LEU A 172 -1.22 -12.92 -5.08
CA LEU A 172 -2.15 -11.80 -5.15
C LEU A 172 -1.34 -10.52 -5.31
N VAL A 173 -1.71 -9.68 -6.27
CA VAL A 173 -1.11 -8.36 -6.47
C VAL A 173 -2.22 -7.35 -6.67
N SER A 174 -2.11 -6.19 -6.03
CA SER A 174 -3.02 -5.07 -6.26
C SER A 174 -2.31 -3.73 -6.22
N PHE A 175 -2.88 -2.76 -6.92
CA PHE A 175 -2.38 -1.40 -7.03
C PHE A 175 -3.54 -0.40 -7.18
N LEU A 176 -3.40 0.76 -6.54
CA LEU A 176 -4.28 1.93 -6.66
C LEU A 176 -3.44 3.19 -6.88
N ASP A 177 -3.92 4.06 -7.76
CA ASP A 177 -3.42 5.42 -8.00
C ASP A 177 -4.60 6.39 -7.95
N SER A 178 -4.47 7.46 -7.17
CA SER A 178 -5.48 8.51 -7.08
C SER A 178 -5.76 9.22 -8.41
N SER A 179 -4.88 9.08 -9.42
CA SER A 179 -5.13 9.54 -10.79
C SER A 179 -6.08 8.64 -11.59
N GLY A 180 -6.64 7.59 -10.99
CA GLY A 180 -7.61 6.67 -11.60
C GLY A 180 -7.01 5.36 -12.11
N GLY A 181 -5.74 5.09 -11.85
CA GLY A 181 -5.11 3.80 -12.16
C GLY A 181 -5.46 2.75 -11.11
N SER A 182 -5.85 1.55 -11.54
CA SER A 182 -5.98 0.41 -10.64
C SER A 182 -5.62 -0.90 -11.35
N TYR A 183 -5.11 -1.85 -10.58
CA TYR A 183 -4.76 -3.17 -11.07
C TYR A 183 -4.99 -4.21 -9.98
N PHE A 184 -5.42 -5.39 -10.42
CA PHE A 184 -5.53 -6.57 -9.58
C PHE A 184 -5.15 -7.79 -10.41
N ASN A 185 -4.38 -8.68 -9.81
CA ASN A 185 -4.06 -9.97 -10.38
C ASN A 185 -4.09 -11.06 -9.31
N PHE A 186 -4.56 -12.22 -9.72
CA PHE A 186 -4.57 -13.43 -8.93
C PHE A 186 -4.09 -14.58 -9.80
N SER A 187 -3.11 -15.32 -9.29
CA SER A 187 -2.56 -16.51 -9.95
C SER A 187 -2.30 -17.58 -8.91
N ALA A 188 -2.61 -18.84 -9.21
CA ALA A 188 -2.32 -19.95 -8.32
C ALA A 188 -2.09 -21.24 -9.12
N SER A 189 -1.17 -22.08 -8.63
CA SER A 189 -1.00 -23.45 -9.10
C SER A 189 -2.23 -24.30 -8.78
N ASN A 190 -2.41 -25.39 -9.54
CA ASN A 190 -3.55 -26.30 -9.37
C ASN A 190 -3.66 -26.95 -7.99
N SER A 191 -2.56 -27.02 -7.22
CA SER A 191 -2.53 -27.54 -5.85
C SER A 191 -3.05 -26.57 -4.80
N PHE A 192 -3.27 -25.30 -5.15
CA PHE A 192 -4.02 -24.37 -4.32
C PHE A 192 -5.50 -24.46 -4.70
N HIS A 193 -6.34 -24.73 -3.69
CA HIS A 193 -7.79 -24.85 -3.83
C HIS A 193 -8.48 -23.75 -3.01
N PRO A 194 -8.60 -22.52 -3.54
CA PRO A 194 -9.37 -21.46 -2.91
C PRO A 194 -10.83 -21.89 -2.72
N THR A 195 -11.33 -21.79 -1.49
CA THR A 195 -12.74 -22.00 -1.13
C THR A 195 -13.53 -20.70 -1.13
N ALA A 196 -12.85 -19.57 -0.94
CA ALA A 196 -13.42 -18.24 -1.07
C ALA A 196 -12.41 -17.29 -1.72
N ILE A 197 -12.92 -16.48 -2.66
CA ILE A 197 -12.22 -15.35 -3.26
C ILE A 197 -13.22 -14.20 -3.29
N ASN A 198 -13.02 -13.20 -2.44
CA ASN A 198 -13.88 -12.04 -2.35
C ASN A 198 -13.07 -10.80 -2.76
N PHE A 199 -13.57 -10.10 -3.76
CA PHE A 199 -13.02 -8.82 -4.19
C PHE A 199 -14.07 -7.74 -4.02
N LYS A 200 -13.69 -6.67 -3.32
CA LYS A 200 -14.48 -5.46 -3.18
C LYS A 200 -13.64 -4.29 -3.66
N PHE A 201 -14.17 -3.54 -4.60
CA PHE A 201 -13.59 -2.29 -5.07
C PHE A 201 -14.62 -1.18 -4.91
N MET A 202 -14.19 -0.06 -4.33
CA MET A 202 -15.01 1.12 -4.16
C MET A 202 -14.21 2.33 -4.65
N ALA A 203 -14.82 3.15 -5.49
CA ALA A 203 -14.24 4.42 -5.90
C ALA A 203 -15.32 5.52 -5.85
N ALA A 204 -14.98 6.65 -5.24
CA ALA A 204 -15.84 7.81 -5.15
C ALA A 204 -14.98 9.09 -5.19
N GLY A 205 -15.14 9.89 -6.24
CA GLY A 205 -14.28 11.04 -6.49
C GLY A 205 -12.82 10.61 -6.62
N SER A 206 -11.94 11.22 -5.83
CA SER A 206 -10.51 10.90 -5.78
C SER A 206 -10.13 9.95 -4.64
N THR A 207 -11.13 9.23 -4.09
CA THR A 207 -10.93 8.16 -3.13
C THR A 207 -11.19 6.81 -3.78
N ALA A 208 -10.30 5.85 -3.57
CA ALA A 208 -10.45 4.47 -3.99
C ALA A 208 -9.99 3.53 -2.88
N GLU A 209 -10.73 2.44 -2.69
CA GLU A 209 -10.43 1.36 -1.75
C GLU A 209 -10.56 0.02 -2.48
N SER A 210 -9.63 -0.90 -2.21
CA SER A 210 -9.66 -2.26 -2.70
C SER A 210 -9.44 -3.23 -1.55
N LEU A 211 -10.37 -4.16 -1.34
CA LEU A 211 -10.27 -5.22 -0.35
C LEU A 211 -10.35 -6.58 -1.05
N LEU A 212 -9.31 -7.38 -0.83
CA LEU A 212 -9.13 -8.71 -1.37
C LEU A 212 -9.05 -9.68 -0.20
N TYR A 213 -9.93 -10.66 -0.18
CA TYR A 213 -9.89 -11.76 0.77
C TYR A 213 -9.85 -13.06 0.02
N THR A 214 -8.93 -13.95 0.40
CA THR A 214 -8.94 -15.33 -0.07
C THR A 214 -8.77 -16.30 1.07
N SER A 215 -9.36 -17.47 0.94
CA SER A 215 -9.09 -18.59 1.83
C SER A 215 -9.18 -19.89 1.07
N GLY A 216 -8.49 -20.92 1.53
CA GLY A 216 -8.51 -22.22 0.88
C GLY A 216 -7.58 -23.22 1.52
N VAL A 217 -7.29 -24.26 0.76
CA VAL A 217 -6.40 -25.35 1.15
C VAL A 217 -5.35 -25.53 0.07
N TYR A 218 -4.09 -25.66 0.47
CA TYR A 218 -3.05 -26.24 -0.38
C TYR A 218 -3.00 -27.75 -0.13
N SER A 219 -2.86 -28.55 -1.19
CA SER A 219 -2.65 -30.00 -1.05
C SER A 219 -1.88 -30.58 -2.23
N ARG A 220 -0.85 -31.39 -1.93
CA ARG A 220 -0.06 -32.13 -2.93
C ARG A 220 0.50 -33.41 -2.36
N THR A 221 0.34 -34.51 -3.10
CA THR A 221 0.98 -35.80 -2.83
C THR A 221 2.31 -35.91 -3.57
N PHE A 222 3.33 -36.47 -2.91
CA PHE A 222 4.67 -36.59 -3.45
C PHE A 222 5.00 -38.05 -3.77
N ASP A 223 5.42 -38.35 -4.99
CA ASP A 223 5.74 -39.73 -5.39
C ASP A 223 7.01 -40.28 -4.74
N SER A 224 7.92 -39.37 -4.34
CA SER A 224 9.19 -39.67 -3.68
C SER A 224 9.38 -38.80 -2.44
N ALA A 225 10.22 -39.25 -1.51
CA ALA A 225 10.62 -38.45 -0.37
C ALA A 225 11.16 -37.10 -0.83
N THR A 226 10.69 -36.02 -0.21
CA THR A 226 10.91 -34.64 -0.69
C THR A 226 11.11 -33.69 0.49
N ASN A 227 12.20 -32.93 0.45
CA ASN A 227 12.42 -31.80 1.35
C ASN A 227 11.82 -30.54 0.74
N LEU A 228 10.90 -29.91 1.46
CA LEU A 228 10.15 -28.76 1.04
C LEU A 228 10.50 -27.54 1.88
N ARG A 229 10.39 -26.38 1.25
CA ARG A 229 10.38 -25.08 1.90
C ARG A 229 9.13 -24.34 1.46
N LEU A 230 8.26 -24.04 2.41
CA LEU A 230 7.16 -23.10 2.21
C LEU A 230 7.69 -21.70 2.54
N VAL A 231 7.55 -20.77 1.61
CA VAL A 231 7.86 -19.36 1.78
C VAL A 231 6.59 -18.58 1.53
N GLU A 232 6.16 -17.78 2.51
CA GLU A 232 5.13 -16.78 2.32
C GLU A 232 5.75 -15.39 2.50
N VAL A 233 5.45 -14.47 1.58
CA VAL A 233 5.99 -13.11 1.57
C VAL A 233 4.88 -12.12 1.24
N LYS A 234 4.83 -11.03 2.00
CA LYS A 234 4.05 -9.83 1.67
C LYS A 234 4.96 -8.66 1.41
N ASN A 235 4.53 -7.79 0.49
CA ASN A 235 5.13 -6.47 0.29
C ASN A 235 4.01 -5.45 0.21
N ASN A 236 4.16 -4.32 0.89
CA ASN A 236 3.18 -3.23 0.88
C ASN A 236 3.90 -1.90 0.74
N ILE A 237 3.42 -1.06 -0.18
CA ILE A 237 3.96 0.27 -0.45
C ILE A 237 2.81 1.28 -0.41
N ALA A 238 3.06 2.41 0.24
CA ALA A 238 2.20 3.57 0.22
C ALA A 238 3.04 4.82 -0.09
N GLU A 239 2.56 5.64 -1.01
CA GLU A 239 3.21 6.87 -1.48
C GLU A 239 2.20 8.00 -1.46
N ALA A 240 2.59 9.17 -0.94
CA ALA A 240 1.82 10.39 -1.06
C ALA A 240 2.73 11.58 -1.35
N GLU A 241 2.32 12.44 -2.26
CA GLU A 241 3.05 13.66 -2.60
C GLU A 241 2.09 14.79 -2.91
N ALA A 242 2.51 16.02 -2.60
CA ALA A 242 1.83 17.23 -3.05
C ALA A 242 2.83 18.25 -3.58
N GLU A 243 2.50 18.80 -4.74
CA GLU A 243 3.26 19.87 -5.38
C GLU A 243 2.93 21.25 -4.78
N PRO A 244 3.80 22.26 -4.93
CA PRO A 244 3.44 23.64 -4.63
C PRO A 244 2.23 24.06 -5.45
N GLN A 245 1.16 24.58 -4.82
CA GLN A 245 0.08 25.19 -5.56
C GLN A 245 0.64 26.34 -6.41
N ALA A 246 0.40 26.31 -7.72
CA ALA A 246 0.72 27.42 -8.61
C ALA A 246 -0.07 28.64 -8.12
N VAL A 247 0.63 29.64 -7.57
CA VAL A 247 0.02 30.94 -7.26
C VAL A 247 -0.46 31.52 -8.59
N PRO A 248 -1.75 31.85 -8.78
CA PRO A 248 -2.23 32.47 -10.01
C PRO A 248 -1.37 33.69 -10.28
N GLU A 249 -0.80 33.79 -11.49
CA GLU A 249 -0.02 34.98 -11.86
C GLU A 249 -0.88 36.22 -11.57
N PRO A 250 -0.36 37.23 -10.85
CA PRO A 250 -1.12 38.43 -10.58
C PRO A 250 -1.60 39.01 -11.90
N SER A 251 -2.91 39.24 -12.02
CA SER A 251 -3.63 39.77 -13.19
C SER A 251 -3.20 41.19 -13.61
N THR A 252 -2.05 41.65 -13.13
CA THR A 252 -1.33 42.86 -13.53
C THR A 252 -1.07 42.96 -15.03
N VAL A 253 -1.02 41.88 -15.82
CA VAL A 253 -0.84 41.98 -17.28
C VAL A 253 -2.04 42.64 -17.98
N LEU A 254 -3.28 42.39 -17.53
CA LEU A 254 -4.47 43.09 -18.04
C LEU A 254 -4.58 44.53 -17.52
N GLY A 255 -4.07 44.79 -16.30
CA GLY A 255 -3.97 46.13 -15.74
C GLY A 255 -3.02 47.04 -16.54
N THR A 256 -1.90 46.51 -17.01
CA THR A 256 -0.92 47.29 -17.80
C THR A 256 -1.46 47.69 -19.17
N LEU A 257 -2.25 46.81 -19.83
CA LEU A 257 -2.86 47.11 -21.14
C LEU A 257 -3.97 48.18 -21.05
N THR A 258 -4.71 48.22 -19.94
CA THR A 258 -5.73 49.26 -19.72
C THR A 258 -5.12 50.62 -19.37
N PHE A 259 -4.00 50.66 -18.66
CA PHE A 259 -3.28 51.92 -18.38
C PHE A 259 -2.58 52.53 -19.61
N LEU A 260 -2.01 51.72 -20.52
CA LEU A 260 -1.44 52.25 -21.77
C LEU A 260 -2.52 52.80 -22.71
N GLY A 261 -3.72 52.21 -22.76
CA GLY A 261 -4.82 52.67 -23.62
C GLY A 261 -5.35 54.07 -23.27
N LEU A 262 -5.20 54.51 -22.01
CA LEU A 262 -5.64 55.84 -21.55
C LEU A 262 -4.64 56.96 -21.87
N LEU A 263 -3.37 56.64 -22.13
CA LEU A 263 -2.33 57.64 -22.44
C LEU A 263 -2.34 58.11 -23.90
N PHE A 264 -3.01 57.40 -24.81
CA PHE A 264 -3.03 57.75 -26.25
C PHE A 264 -4.19 58.64 -26.71
N LYS A 265 -5.07 59.13 -25.82
CA LYS A 265 -6.27 59.89 -26.21
C LYS A 265 -6.21 61.42 -26.06
N SER A 266 -5.04 62.02 -25.83
CA SER A 266 -4.93 63.48 -25.58
C SER A 266 -3.93 64.23 -26.46
N ARG A 267 -4.04 64.14 -27.80
CA ARG A 267 -3.48 65.19 -28.68
C ARG A 267 -4.42 65.50 -29.85
N LYS A 268 -5.28 66.52 -29.68
CA LYS A 268 -5.91 67.25 -30.79
C LYS A 268 -4.96 68.38 -31.22
N PRO A 269 -4.50 68.47 -32.47
CA PRO A 269 -3.81 69.66 -32.95
C PRO A 269 -4.80 70.80 -33.17
N LYS A 270 -4.53 71.96 -32.56
CA LYS A 270 -5.20 73.23 -32.85
C LYS A 270 -4.56 73.83 -34.10
N HIS A 271 -5.28 73.91 -35.22
CA HIS A 271 -4.93 74.80 -36.32
C HIS A 271 -5.55 76.18 -36.04
N LYS A 272 -4.72 77.22 -35.93
CA LYS A 272 -5.12 78.62 -36.05
C LYS A 272 -4.49 79.19 -37.32
N LEU A 273 -5.36 79.75 -38.17
CA LEU A 273 -5.07 80.58 -39.34
C LEU A 273 -4.15 81.76 -38.99
N SER A 274 -3.31 82.15 -39.95
CA SER A 274 -3.08 83.56 -40.25
C SER A 274 -2.97 83.73 -41.77
N GLU A 275 -3.65 84.76 -42.23
CA GLU A 275 -4.03 85.10 -43.59
C GLU A 275 -3.10 86.23 -44.13
N ILE A 276 -3.24 86.57 -45.44
CA ILE A 276 -2.95 87.88 -46.11
C ILE A 276 -1.53 88.03 -46.78
N PRO A 277 -1.33 88.70 -47.96
CA PRO A 277 -2.18 88.98 -49.15
C PRO A 277 -1.49 88.93 -50.58
N SER A 278 -2.34 88.94 -51.63
CA SER A 278 -2.38 89.78 -52.88
C SER A 278 -1.29 89.78 -54.00
N LYS A 279 -1.83 90.00 -55.22
CA LYS A 279 -1.29 90.35 -56.58
C LYS A 279 -0.87 89.15 -57.44
N VAL A 280 -1.36 88.95 -58.68
CA VAL A 280 -1.95 89.82 -59.72
C VAL A 280 -3.16 89.13 -60.34
#